data_AF-A0A7C4CF48-F1
#
_entry.id   AF-A0A7C4CF48-F1
#
_cell.length_a   1.000
_cell.length_b   1.000
_cell.length_c   1.000
_cell.angle_alpha   90.00
_cell.angle_beta   90.00
_cell.angle_gamma   90.00
#
_symmetry.space_group_name_H-M   'P 1'
#
loop_
_entity.id
_entity.type
_entity.pdbx_description
1 polymer ?
#
loop_
_entity_poly.entity_id
_entity_poly.type
_entity_poly.pdbx_seq_one_letter_code
_entity_poly.pdbx_strand_id
1 'polypeptide(L)'
;MNFKKFYITTPIYYINDKPHLGSFYTTLIADILARWHRIKGEDVFFLTGTDENSQKSVDAAEKEGKDVKEYVDYMAEIWKETFKKLNISFDDFIRTTEERHKKAVYEFFKRVYENGDIYKGKYVGYYCVKCEAFLSSSDLIDGKCPIHKIEPKILEEENYFFRASRYKEALLKYIEEHPDFILPEKRKEEVIQYIKTAFNDISISRQTQKWGIKFPIDENQVFYVW
;
A
#
# COMPACT_ATOMS: atom_id res chain seq x y z
N MET A 1 0.36 37.36 -0.81
CA MET A 1 1.64 36.76 -1.26
C MET A 1 1.35 35.34 -1.66
N ASN A 2 1.71 34.94 -2.89
CA ASN A 2 1.48 33.58 -3.37
C ASN A 2 2.69 32.73 -2.92
N PHE A 3 2.61 32.13 -1.74
CA PHE A 3 3.69 31.28 -1.23
C PHE A 3 3.84 30.06 -2.14
N LYS A 4 5.09 29.71 -2.47
CA LYS A 4 5.35 28.45 -3.19
C LYS A 4 4.90 27.31 -2.28
N LYS A 5 4.13 26.37 -2.82
CA LYS A 5 3.63 25.21 -2.08
C LYS A 5 4.60 24.04 -2.18
N PHE A 6 4.75 23.30 -1.09
CA PHE A 6 5.54 22.08 -1.04
C PHE A 6 4.76 21.01 -0.28
N TYR A 7 4.50 19.88 -0.94
CA TYR A 7 3.83 18.74 -0.33
C TYR A 7 4.78 17.55 -0.34
N ILE A 8 5.00 16.94 0.82
CA ILE A 8 5.81 15.74 0.96
C ILE A 8 5.08 14.69 1.79
N THR A 9 5.22 13.43 1.38
CA THR A 9 4.62 12.29 2.07
C THR A 9 5.68 11.26 2.40
N THR A 10 5.54 10.56 3.53
CA THR A 10 6.15 9.24 3.69
C THR A 10 5.19 8.17 3.14
N PRO A 11 5.64 6.93 2.94
CA PRO A 11 4.73 5.79 2.99
C PRO A 11 3.91 5.85 4.29
N ILE A 12 2.67 5.35 4.22
CA ILE A 12 1.97 4.93 5.44
C ILE A 12 2.50 3.55 5.85
N TYR A 13 2.77 3.37 7.13
CA TYR A 13 3.48 2.18 7.61
C TYR A 13 2.52 1.10 8.10
N TYR A 14 2.81 -0.16 7.77
CA TYR A 14 2.10 -1.29 8.37
C TYR A 14 2.30 -1.28 9.88
N ILE A 15 1.19 -1.37 10.62
CA ILE A 15 1.18 -1.29 12.09
C ILE A 15 1.13 -2.65 12.78
N ASN A 16 1.54 -3.71 12.09
CA ASN A 16 1.66 -5.05 12.67
C ASN A 16 2.86 -5.16 13.65
N ASP A 17 3.69 -4.12 13.75
CA ASP A 17 4.79 -4.02 14.72
C ASP A 17 5.12 -2.54 15.01
N LYS A 18 6.01 -2.30 15.97
CA LYS A 18 6.50 -0.98 16.38
C LYS A 18 7.41 -0.36 15.31
N PRO A 19 7.56 0.98 15.30
CA PRO A 19 8.52 1.64 14.43
C PRO A 19 9.94 1.08 14.59
N HIS A 20 10.66 0.96 13.49
CA HIS A 20 12.05 0.50 13.46
C HIS A 20 12.91 1.49 12.67
N LEU A 21 14.22 1.23 12.57
CA LEU A 21 15.16 2.15 11.93
C LEU A 21 14.80 2.47 10.47
N GLY A 22 14.17 1.53 9.75
CA GLY A 22 13.78 1.73 8.35
C GLY A 22 12.63 2.72 8.17
N SER A 23 11.59 2.63 9.01
CA SER A 23 10.51 3.63 9.00
C SER A 23 11.04 4.98 9.47
N PHE A 24 11.87 5.00 10.52
CA PHE A 24 12.48 6.24 11.00
C PHE A 24 13.34 6.94 9.94
N TYR A 25 14.21 6.22 9.23
CA TYR A 25 15.11 6.81 8.23
C TYR A 25 14.33 7.57 7.15
N THR A 26 13.26 6.97 6.62
CA THR A 26 12.42 7.61 5.59
C THR A 26 11.71 8.84 6.15
N THR A 27 11.11 8.72 7.36
CA THR A 27 10.43 9.83 8.02
C THR A 27 11.37 10.98 8.34
N LEU A 28 12.61 10.69 8.77
CA LEU A 28 13.62 11.70 9.07
C LEU A 28 14.00 12.50 7.81
N ILE A 29 14.19 11.83 6.66
CA ILE A 29 14.48 12.52 5.40
C ILE A 29 13.31 13.43 5.00
N ALA A 30 12.09 12.93 5.10
CA ALA A 30 10.90 13.73 4.80
C ALA A 30 10.78 14.95 5.74
N ASP A 31 11.11 14.78 7.02
CA ASP A 31 11.15 15.86 8.01
C ASP A 31 12.20 16.93 7.69
N ILE A 32 13.43 16.50 7.34
CA ILE A 32 14.51 17.42 6.94
C ILE A 32 14.06 18.26 5.72
N LEU A 33 13.45 17.63 4.72
CA LEU A 33 12.93 18.32 3.54
C LEU A 33 11.78 19.26 3.90
N ALA A 34 10.80 18.81 4.68
CA ALA A 34 9.69 19.66 5.13
C ALA A 34 10.21 20.91 5.87
N ARG A 35 11.13 20.73 6.82
CA ARG A 35 11.74 21.83 7.57
C ARG A 35 12.55 22.77 6.68
N TRP A 36 13.33 22.22 5.75
CA TRP A 36 14.09 23.02 4.78
C TRP A 36 13.17 23.93 3.96
N HIS A 37 12.07 23.39 3.43
CA HIS A 37 11.09 24.16 2.68
C HIS A 37 10.36 25.19 3.55
N ARG A 38 10.06 24.88 4.82
CA ARG A 38 9.51 25.86 5.78
C ARG A 38 10.49 27.02 6.05
N ILE A 39 11.79 26.73 6.22
CA ILE A 39 12.83 27.76 6.41
C ILE A 39 12.92 28.70 5.20
N LYS A 40 12.67 28.19 3.99
CA LYS A 40 12.60 28.99 2.76
C LYS A 40 11.32 29.85 2.64
N GLY A 41 10.40 29.77 3.62
CA GLY A 41 9.14 30.50 3.60
C GLY A 41 8.09 29.89 2.65
N GLU A 42 8.18 28.60 2.34
CA GLU A 42 7.18 27.89 1.52
C GLU A 42 5.99 27.42 2.37
N ASP A 43 4.82 27.29 1.74
CA ASP A 43 3.60 26.71 2.34
C ASP A 43 3.74 25.18 2.28
N VAL A 44 4.13 24.58 3.41
CA VAL A 44 4.51 23.17 3.50
C VAL A 44 3.39 22.34 4.11
N PHE A 45 3.09 21.21 3.47
CA PHE A 45 2.32 20.13 4.07
C PHE A 45 3.17 18.85 4.08
N PHE A 46 3.38 18.26 5.25
CA PHE A 46 4.10 17.02 5.46
C PHE A 46 3.13 15.98 6.05
N LEU A 47 2.79 14.98 5.23
CA LEU A 47 1.91 13.88 5.62
C LEU A 47 2.71 12.61 5.94
N THR A 48 2.36 11.98 7.06
CA THR A 48 2.76 10.61 7.39
C THR A 48 1.53 9.83 7.91
N GLY A 49 1.66 8.55 8.22
CA GLY A 49 0.53 7.79 8.72
C GLY A 49 0.73 6.29 8.82
N THR A 50 -0.37 5.58 9.03
CA THR A 50 -0.42 4.16 9.29
C THR A 50 -1.39 3.44 8.37
N ASP A 51 -0.94 2.29 7.85
CA ASP A 51 -1.79 1.35 7.14
C ASP A 51 -2.30 0.26 8.07
N GLU A 52 -3.60 0.31 8.33
CA GLU A 52 -4.28 -0.43 9.36
C GLU A 52 -5.14 -1.57 8.80
N ASN A 53 -5.31 -1.67 7.47
CA ASN A 53 -6.26 -2.58 6.84
C ASN A 53 -5.61 -3.90 6.35
N SER A 54 -4.41 -4.23 6.80
CA SER A 54 -3.69 -5.44 6.36
C SER A 54 -4.11 -6.69 7.14
N GLN A 55 -4.04 -7.87 6.52
CA GLN A 55 -4.21 -9.16 7.23
C GLN A 55 -3.15 -9.34 8.34
N LYS A 56 -1.95 -8.80 8.15
CA LYS A 56 -0.89 -8.84 9.18
C LYS A 56 -1.30 -8.12 10.47
N SER A 57 -2.10 -7.06 10.37
CA SER A 57 -2.64 -6.36 11.53
C SER A 57 -3.66 -7.22 12.28
N VAL A 58 -4.46 -8.01 11.56
CA VAL A 58 -5.39 -8.99 12.15
C VAL A 58 -4.61 -10.07 12.89
N ASP A 59 -3.62 -10.68 12.23
CA ASP A 59 -2.82 -11.76 12.83
C ASP A 59 -2.06 -11.28 14.07
N ALA A 60 -1.60 -10.02 14.08
CA ALA A 60 -0.93 -9.42 15.23
C ALA A 60 -1.91 -9.15 16.39
N ALA A 61 -3.12 -8.68 16.10
CA ALA A 61 -4.17 -8.50 17.11
C ALA A 61 -4.57 -9.83 17.76
N GLU A 62 -4.74 -10.89 16.96
CA GLU A 62 -5.06 -12.24 17.45
C GLU A 62 -3.97 -12.80 18.36
N LYS A 63 -2.69 -12.61 18.00
CA LYS A 63 -1.54 -13.02 18.84
C LYS A 63 -1.50 -12.30 20.19
N GLU A 64 -1.95 -11.05 20.24
CA GLU A 64 -2.07 -10.29 21.49
C GLU A 64 -3.40 -10.52 22.22
N GLY A 65 -4.31 -11.32 21.66
CA GLY A 65 -5.64 -11.57 22.22
C GLY A 65 -6.52 -10.33 22.26
N LYS A 66 -6.36 -9.41 21.31
CA LYS A 66 -7.10 -8.13 21.23
C LYS A 66 -8.06 -8.11 20.04
N ASP A 67 -9.11 -7.31 20.15
CA ASP A 67 -9.90 -6.92 18.98
C ASP A 67 -9.02 -6.14 17.99
N VAL A 68 -9.28 -6.30 16.68
CA VAL A 68 -8.47 -5.68 15.63
C VAL A 68 -8.54 -4.15 15.70
N LYS A 69 -9.72 -3.56 15.98
CA LYS A 69 -9.87 -2.10 16.09
C LYS A 69 -9.09 -1.57 17.28
N GLU A 70 -9.18 -2.26 18.43
CA GLU A 70 -8.44 -1.90 19.64
C GLU A 70 -6.92 -1.98 19.41
N TYR A 71 -6.46 -3.04 18.73
CA TYR A 71 -5.06 -3.22 18.38
C TYR A 71 -4.56 -2.09 17.48
N VAL A 72 -5.27 -1.78 16.39
CA VAL A 72 -4.82 -0.74 15.45
C VAL A 72 -4.85 0.66 16.06
N ASP A 73 -5.82 0.95 16.93
CA ASP A 73 -5.86 2.21 17.69
C ASP A 73 -4.66 2.35 18.61
N TYR A 74 -4.36 1.30 19.37
CA TYR A 74 -3.21 1.27 20.28
C TYR A 74 -1.89 1.43 19.52
N MET A 75 -1.70 0.69 18.42
CA MET A 75 -0.48 0.74 17.63
C MET A 75 -0.32 2.08 16.92
N ALA A 76 -1.38 2.65 16.35
CA ALA A 76 -1.33 3.98 15.73
C ALA A 76 -0.85 5.05 16.72
N GLU A 77 -1.29 4.98 17.98
CA GLU A 77 -0.83 5.90 19.03
C GLU A 77 0.66 5.71 19.35
N ILE A 78 1.14 4.45 19.43
CA ILE A 78 2.58 4.18 19.60
C ILE A 78 3.40 4.80 18.46
N TRP A 79 2.96 4.64 17.21
CA TRP A 79 3.65 5.19 16.05
C TRP A 79 3.67 6.72 16.10
N LYS A 80 2.52 7.33 16.36
CA LYS A 80 2.37 8.79 16.46
C LYS A 80 3.23 9.38 17.59
N GLU A 81 3.18 8.79 18.79
CA GLU A 81 3.96 9.24 19.93
C GLU A 81 5.46 9.03 19.75
N THR A 82 5.87 7.94 19.10
CA THR A 82 7.28 7.73 18.73
C THR A 82 7.79 8.84 17.81
N PHE A 83 7.04 9.18 16.76
CA PHE A 83 7.45 10.26 15.85
C PHE A 83 7.42 11.64 16.52
N LYS A 84 6.47 11.91 17.42
CA LYS A 84 6.49 13.13 18.24
C LYS A 84 7.73 13.20 19.15
N LYS A 85 8.09 12.09 19.83
CA LYS A 85 9.30 12.03 20.68
C LYS A 85 10.58 12.25 19.89
N LEU A 86 10.60 11.82 18.63
CA LEU A 86 11.70 12.07 17.69
C LEU A 86 11.64 13.46 17.04
N ASN A 87 10.69 14.31 17.46
CA ASN A 87 10.49 15.66 16.96
C ASN A 87 10.25 15.74 15.44
N ILE A 88 9.54 14.75 14.89
CA ILE A 88 9.09 14.80 13.49
C ILE A 88 7.96 15.83 13.37
N SER A 89 8.11 16.75 12.42
CA SER A 89 7.22 17.89 12.19
C SER A 89 6.19 17.64 11.09
N PHE A 90 5.51 16.49 11.13
CA PHE A 90 4.38 16.23 10.22
C PHE A 90 3.21 17.19 10.54
N ASP A 91 2.49 17.62 9.51
CA ASP A 91 1.29 18.45 9.64
C ASP A 91 0.03 17.59 9.85
N ASP A 92 0.07 16.35 9.37
CA ASP A 92 -1.02 15.39 9.54
C ASP A 92 -0.48 13.95 9.68
N PHE A 93 -1.23 13.14 10.43
CA PHE A 93 -0.99 11.72 10.65
C PHE A 93 -2.25 10.96 10.26
N ILE A 94 -2.30 10.46 9.02
CA ILE A 94 -3.47 9.77 8.49
C ILE A 94 -3.51 8.31 8.95
N ARG A 95 -4.69 7.85 9.33
CA ARG A 95 -4.97 6.45 9.61
C ARG A 95 -5.98 5.89 8.62
N THR A 96 -5.73 4.70 8.06
CA THR A 96 -6.65 4.14 7.03
C THR A 96 -7.99 3.63 7.60
N THR A 97 -8.17 3.61 8.93
CA THR A 97 -9.48 3.38 9.57
C THR A 97 -10.34 4.63 9.66
N GLU A 98 -9.80 5.82 9.41
CA GLU A 98 -10.53 7.08 9.50
C GLU A 98 -11.60 7.22 8.41
N GLU A 99 -12.72 7.82 8.78
CA GLU A 99 -13.86 8.03 7.88
C GLU A 99 -13.50 8.91 6.67
N ARG A 100 -12.61 9.90 6.84
CA ARG A 100 -12.14 10.74 5.73
C ARG A 100 -11.37 9.94 4.68
N HIS A 101 -10.62 8.92 5.10
CA HIS A 101 -9.90 8.04 4.18
C HIS A 101 -10.88 7.14 3.42
N LYS A 102 -11.83 6.51 4.12
CA LYS A 102 -12.87 5.68 3.51
C LYS A 102 -13.65 6.42 2.42
N LYS A 103 -14.05 7.68 2.70
CA LYS A 103 -14.72 8.54 1.72
C LYS A 103 -13.87 8.78 0.47
N ALA A 104 -12.58 9.04 0.64
CA ALA A 104 -11.67 9.24 -0.48
C ALA A 104 -11.49 7.97 -1.32
N VAL A 105 -11.37 6.80 -0.67
CA VAL A 105 -11.29 5.49 -1.34
C VAL A 105 -12.55 5.21 -2.15
N TYR A 106 -13.74 5.47 -1.59
CA TYR A 106 -15.00 5.26 -2.32
C TYR A 106 -15.16 6.21 -3.51
N GLU A 107 -14.77 7.47 -3.38
CA GLU A 107 -14.79 8.42 -4.50
C GLU A 107 -13.79 8.01 -5.59
N PHE A 108 -12.59 7.58 -5.23
CA PHE A 108 -11.60 7.08 -6.18
C PHE A 108 -12.12 5.84 -6.91
N PHE A 109 -12.61 4.85 -6.16
CA PHE A 109 -13.23 3.65 -6.72
C PHE A 109 -14.35 3.99 -7.71
N LYS A 110 -15.26 4.89 -7.33
CA LYS A 110 -16.38 5.29 -8.19
C LYS A 110 -15.90 5.77 -9.56
N ARG A 111 -14.89 6.65 -9.61
CA ARG A 111 -14.34 7.17 -10.87
C ARG A 111 -13.70 6.07 -11.72
N VAL A 112 -12.93 5.18 -11.09
CA VAL A 112 -12.27 4.06 -11.80
C VAL A 112 -13.30 3.04 -12.32
N TYR A 113 -14.35 2.78 -11.53
CA TYR A 113 -15.47 1.92 -11.91
C TYR A 113 -16.26 2.49 -13.08
N GLU A 114 -16.64 3.77 -13.02
CA GLU A 114 -17.36 4.48 -14.08
C GLU A 114 -16.56 4.57 -15.39
N ASN A 115 -15.22 4.54 -15.31
CA ASN A 115 -14.34 4.50 -16.48
C ASN A 115 -14.21 3.09 -17.13
N GLY A 116 -14.85 2.07 -16.54
CA GLY A 116 -14.84 0.69 -17.05
C GLY A 116 -13.55 -0.07 -16.79
N ASP A 117 -12.70 0.41 -15.88
CA ASP A 117 -11.41 -0.21 -15.59
C ASP A 117 -11.45 -1.24 -14.46
N ILE A 118 -12.64 -1.59 -13.97
CA ILE A 118 -12.84 -2.61 -12.96
C ILE A 118 -13.62 -3.77 -13.56
N TYR A 119 -13.12 -4.99 -13.38
CA TYR A 119 -13.80 -6.20 -13.82
C TYR A 119 -13.63 -7.31 -12.81
N LYS A 120 -14.57 -8.27 -12.80
CA LYS A 120 -14.49 -9.45 -11.95
C LYS A 120 -13.68 -10.54 -12.67
N GLY A 121 -12.76 -11.17 -11.96
CA GLY A 121 -11.88 -12.20 -12.49
C GLY A 121 -11.52 -13.26 -11.46
N LYS A 122 -10.91 -14.34 -11.91
CA LYS A 122 -10.42 -15.42 -11.05
C LYS A 122 -8.94 -15.23 -10.80
N TYR A 123 -8.57 -15.03 -9.53
CA TYR A 123 -7.19 -15.08 -9.08
C TYR A 123 -6.84 -16.53 -8.76
N VAL A 124 -5.85 -17.08 -9.46
CA VAL A 124 -5.34 -18.44 -9.22
C VAL A 124 -3.95 -18.30 -8.60
N GLY A 125 -3.83 -18.61 -7.31
CA GLY A 125 -2.58 -18.54 -6.57
C GLY A 125 -2.11 -19.91 -6.11
N TYR A 126 -0.79 -20.14 -6.12
CA TYR A 126 -0.21 -21.39 -5.60
C TYR A 126 0.05 -21.24 -4.11
N TYR A 127 -0.79 -21.84 -3.27
CA TYR A 127 -0.66 -21.76 -1.81
C TYR A 127 0.15 -22.93 -1.25
N CYS A 128 1.31 -22.64 -0.67
CA CYS A 128 2.04 -23.66 0.06
C CYS A 128 1.50 -23.80 1.49
N VAL A 129 0.84 -24.92 1.77
CA VAL A 129 0.24 -25.21 3.09
C VAL A 129 1.23 -25.24 4.25
N LYS A 130 2.53 -25.50 3.99
CA LYS A 130 3.56 -25.49 5.03
C LYS A 130 4.23 -24.13 5.21
N CYS A 131 4.26 -23.29 4.16
CA CYS A 131 4.67 -21.89 4.30
C CYS A 131 3.55 -21.00 4.82
N GLU A 132 2.30 -21.47 4.71
CA GLU A 132 1.09 -20.65 4.86
C GLU A 132 1.15 -19.37 4.00
N ALA A 133 1.65 -19.52 2.77
CA ALA A 133 1.92 -18.40 1.88
C ALA A 133 1.54 -18.71 0.44
N PHE A 134 1.11 -17.68 -0.28
CA PHE A 134 0.96 -17.70 -1.72
C PHE A 134 2.31 -17.57 -2.43
N LEU A 135 2.46 -18.33 -3.48
CA LEU A 135 3.58 -18.37 -4.41
C LEU A 135 3.04 -17.96 -5.79
N SER A 136 3.79 -17.15 -6.51
CA SER A 136 3.55 -16.94 -7.93
C SER A 136 4.01 -18.16 -8.73
N SER A 137 3.56 -18.29 -9.98
CA SER A 137 4.05 -19.35 -10.87
C SER A 137 5.58 -19.33 -11.04
N SER A 138 6.18 -18.13 -11.02
CA SER A 138 7.63 -17.94 -11.09
C SER A 138 8.38 -18.33 -9.82
N ASP A 139 7.72 -18.41 -8.67
CA ASP A 139 8.35 -18.82 -7.41
C ASP A 139 8.47 -20.35 -7.28
N LEU A 140 7.80 -21.10 -8.15
CA LEU A 140 7.80 -22.56 -8.11
C LEU A 140 9.03 -23.14 -8.80
N ILE A 141 9.66 -24.12 -8.17
CA ILE A 141 10.73 -24.94 -8.77
C ILE A 141 10.12 -26.31 -9.05
N ASP A 142 10.07 -26.70 -10.34
CA ASP A 142 9.42 -27.93 -10.81
C ASP A 142 7.95 -28.07 -10.32
N GLY A 143 7.22 -26.95 -10.29
CA GLY A 143 5.83 -26.91 -9.83
C GLY A 143 5.65 -27.03 -8.31
N LYS A 144 6.74 -26.96 -7.53
CA LYS A 144 6.73 -27.15 -6.08
C LYS A 144 7.22 -25.92 -5.33
N CYS A 145 6.79 -25.80 -4.08
CA CYS A 145 7.29 -24.78 -3.15
C CYS A 145 8.82 -24.91 -3.02
N PRO A 146 9.60 -23.82 -3.17
CA PRO A 146 11.06 -23.88 -3.14
C PRO A 146 11.61 -24.30 -1.77
N ILE A 147 10.86 -24.02 -0.70
CA ILE A 147 11.25 -24.33 0.69
C ILE A 147 10.89 -25.78 1.03
N HIS A 148 9.62 -26.14 0.85
CA HIS A 148 9.08 -27.41 1.36
C HIS A 148 9.07 -28.53 0.32
N LYS A 149 9.35 -28.22 -0.95
CA LYS A 149 9.36 -29.18 -2.08
C LYS A 149 8.07 -29.99 -2.20
N ILE A 150 6.95 -29.39 -1.80
CA ILE A 150 5.60 -29.94 -1.96
C ILE A 150 4.86 -29.19 -3.05
N GLU A 151 3.92 -29.87 -3.70
CA GLU A 151 2.99 -29.22 -4.62
C GLU A 151 2.09 -28.26 -3.82
N PRO A 152 2.07 -26.97 -4.16
CA PRO A 152 1.18 -26.02 -3.54
C PRO A 152 -0.27 -26.31 -3.95
N LYS A 153 -1.21 -26.04 -3.05
CA LYS A 153 -2.63 -26.07 -3.39
C LYS A 153 -2.93 -24.90 -4.33
N ILE A 154 -3.70 -25.15 -5.38
CA ILE A 154 -4.25 -24.08 -6.18
C ILE A 154 -5.44 -23.51 -5.40
N LEU A 155 -5.33 -22.27 -4.95
CA LEU A 155 -6.44 -21.52 -4.40
C LEU A 155 -6.96 -20.57 -5.48
N GLU A 156 -8.25 -20.68 -5.73
CA GLU A 156 -8.96 -19.81 -6.65
C GLU A 156 -9.85 -18.88 -5.84
N GLU A 157 -9.63 -17.58 -5.98
CA GLU A 157 -10.48 -16.54 -5.41
C GLU A 157 -11.09 -15.72 -6.53
N GLU A 158 -12.38 -15.49 -6.48
CA GLU A 158 -13.02 -14.54 -7.39
C GLU A 158 -12.86 -13.14 -6.81
N ASN A 159 -12.08 -12.30 -7.49
CA ASN A 159 -11.73 -10.96 -7.04
C ASN A 159 -12.06 -9.92 -8.12
N TYR A 160 -12.13 -8.66 -7.72
CA TYR A 160 -12.19 -7.54 -8.66
C TYR A 160 -10.78 -7.08 -9.00
N PHE A 161 -10.57 -6.78 -10.29
CA PHE A 161 -9.29 -6.39 -10.84
C PHE A 161 -9.39 -5.01 -11.46
N PHE A 162 -8.34 -4.22 -11.26
CA PHE A 162 -8.09 -2.99 -11.99
C PHE A 162 -7.29 -3.29 -13.26
N ARG A 163 -7.74 -2.73 -14.40
CA ARG A 163 -7.12 -2.84 -15.73
C ARG A 163 -5.82 -2.05 -15.84
N ALA A 164 -4.88 -2.27 -14.94
CA ALA A 164 -3.60 -1.57 -14.91
C ALA A 164 -2.84 -1.69 -16.24
N SER A 165 -2.89 -2.86 -16.89
CA SER A 165 -2.18 -3.10 -18.16
C SER A 165 -2.55 -2.10 -19.27
N ARG A 166 -3.79 -1.57 -19.27
CA ARG A 166 -4.26 -0.54 -20.20
C ARG A 166 -3.46 0.76 -20.12
N TYR A 167 -2.83 1.03 -18.97
CA TYR A 167 -2.09 2.26 -18.68
C TYR A 167 -0.59 2.16 -18.96
N LYS A 168 -0.10 0.99 -19.39
CA LYS A 168 1.32 0.72 -19.60
C LYS A 168 2.01 1.75 -20.50
N GLU A 169 1.47 1.99 -21.68
CA GLU A 169 2.07 2.88 -22.68
C GLU A 169 2.03 4.34 -22.23
N ALA A 170 0.92 4.76 -21.62
CA ALA A 170 0.76 6.10 -21.06
C ALA A 170 1.77 6.36 -19.92
N LEU A 171 1.97 5.37 -19.03
CA LEU A 171 2.95 5.47 -17.94
C LEU A 171 4.39 5.55 -18.46
N LEU A 172 4.76 4.72 -19.44
CA LEU A 172 6.10 4.77 -20.04
C LEU A 172 6.36 6.12 -20.71
N LYS A 173 5.40 6.63 -21.48
CA LYS A 173 5.49 7.95 -22.11
C LYS A 173 5.62 9.05 -21.07
N TYR A 174 4.83 9.01 -20.00
CA TYR A 174 4.90 10.01 -18.94
C TYR A 174 6.27 10.02 -18.26
N ILE A 175 6.84 8.85 -17.95
CA ILE A 175 8.18 8.73 -17.34
C ILE A 175 9.27 9.26 -18.29
N GLU A 176 9.15 9.02 -19.60
CA GLU A 176 10.07 9.55 -20.61
C GLU A 176 10.01 11.09 -20.70
N GLU A 177 8.81 11.65 -20.68
CA GLU A 177 8.58 13.11 -20.74
C GLU A 177 8.94 13.84 -19.43
N HIS A 178 9.02 13.12 -18.30
CA HIS A 178 9.30 13.66 -16.97
C HIS A 178 10.48 12.94 -16.31
N PRO A 179 11.74 13.25 -16.70
CA PRO A 179 12.91 12.49 -16.26
C PRO A 179 13.16 12.50 -14.75
N ASP A 180 12.66 13.51 -14.04
CA ASP A 180 12.79 13.68 -12.58
C ASP A 180 11.61 13.08 -11.78
N PHE A 181 10.65 12.43 -12.46
CA PHE A 181 9.47 11.86 -11.79
C PHE A 181 9.83 10.71 -10.84
N ILE A 182 10.84 9.91 -11.18
CA ILE A 182 11.34 8.81 -10.36
C ILE A 182 12.83 9.01 -10.13
N LEU A 183 13.22 9.10 -8.86
CA LEU A 183 14.60 9.26 -8.43
C LEU A 183 14.97 8.18 -7.40
N PRO A 184 16.24 7.76 -7.33
CA PRO A 184 17.33 8.08 -8.26
C PRO A 184 17.19 7.33 -9.61
N GLU A 185 18.00 7.71 -10.61
CA GLU A 185 17.97 7.17 -11.99
C GLU A 185 17.89 5.64 -12.04
N LYS A 186 18.71 4.95 -11.25
CA LYS A 186 18.71 3.48 -11.18
C LYS A 186 17.34 2.90 -10.83
N ARG A 187 16.57 3.53 -9.94
CA ARG A 187 15.21 3.08 -9.59
C ARG A 187 14.22 3.34 -10.70
N LYS A 188 14.39 4.44 -11.45
CA LYS A 188 13.60 4.71 -12.66
C LYS A 188 13.80 3.62 -13.70
N GLU A 189 15.04 3.21 -13.96
CA GLU A 189 15.36 2.12 -14.90
C GLU A 189 14.70 0.79 -14.47
N GLU A 190 14.77 0.45 -13.19
CA GLU A 190 14.11 -0.74 -12.63
C GLU A 190 12.58 -0.70 -12.82
N VAL A 191 11.95 0.46 -12.56
CA VAL A 191 10.51 0.66 -12.75
C VAL A 191 10.12 0.57 -14.23
N ILE A 192 10.88 1.20 -15.13
CA ILE A 192 10.66 1.11 -16.58
C ILE A 192 10.74 -0.35 -17.03
N GLN A 193 11.73 -1.10 -16.56
CA GLN A 193 11.88 -2.50 -16.92
C GLN A 193 10.72 -3.34 -16.41
N TYR A 194 10.27 -3.13 -15.17
CA TYR A 194 9.09 -3.79 -14.61
C TYR A 194 7.83 -3.48 -15.43
N ILE A 195 7.62 -2.21 -15.80
CA ILE A 195 6.47 -1.80 -16.62
C ILE A 195 6.49 -2.53 -17.97
N LYS A 196 7.67 -2.68 -18.58
CA LYS A 196 7.85 -3.36 -19.86
C LYS A 196 7.60 -4.87 -19.79
N THR A 197 7.98 -5.54 -18.70
CA THR A 197 8.00 -7.02 -18.66
C THR A 197 6.90 -7.67 -17.82
N ALA A 198 6.42 -7.02 -16.77
CA ALA A 198 5.60 -7.68 -15.73
C ALA A 198 4.37 -6.89 -15.25
N PHE A 199 4.03 -5.78 -15.92
CA PHE A 199 2.90 -4.92 -15.56
C PHE A 199 1.57 -5.49 -16.04
N ASN A 200 0.92 -6.24 -15.15
CA ASN A 200 -0.36 -6.91 -15.36
C ASN A 200 -1.49 -6.23 -14.58
N ASP A 201 -2.72 -6.63 -14.86
CA ASP A 201 -3.90 -6.19 -14.12
C ASP A 201 -3.80 -6.59 -12.63
N ILE A 202 -4.26 -5.71 -11.76
CA ILE A 202 -4.02 -5.80 -10.31
C ILE A 202 -5.32 -6.19 -9.62
N SER A 203 -5.29 -7.21 -8.77
CA SER A 203 -6.44 -7.55 -7.93
C SER A 203 -6.60 -6.51 -6.81
N ILE A 204 -7.74 -5.82 -6.80
CA ILE A 204 -8.07 -4.70 -5.88
C ILE A 204 -9.07 -5.10 -4.79
N SER A 205 -9.52 -6.35 -4.76
CA SER A 205 -10.38 -6.87 -3.69
C SER A 205 -9.93 -8.24 -3.19
N ARG A 206 -10.41 -8.63 -2.02
CA ARG A 206 -10.26 -9.99 -1.46
C ARG A 206 -11.57 -10.47 -0.84
N GLN A 207 -11.92 -11.72 -1.13
CA GLN A 207 -13.09 -12.39 -0.56
C GLN A 207 -12.82 -12.91 0.86
N THR A 208 -11.61 -13.39 1.11
CA THR A 208 -11.23 -14.09 2.35
C THR A 208 -10.92 -13.15 3.51
N GLN A 209 -10.60 -11.89 3.20
CA GLN A 209 -10.22 -10.89 4.18
C GLN A 209 -11.46 -10.25 4.82
N LYS A 210 -11.53 -10.28 6.16
CA LYS A 210 -12.69 -9.76 6.92
C LYS A 210 -12.52 -8.33 7.39
N TRP A 211 -11.27 -7.93 7.64
CA TRP A 211 -10.91 -6.60 8.12
C TRP A 211 -10.50 -5.69 6.96
N GLY A 212 -11.04 -4.48 6.89
CA GLY A 212 -10.73 -3.51 5.84
C GLY A 212 -11.94 -2.69 5.41
N ILE A 213 -11.77 -1.92 4.33
CA ILE A 213 -12.83 -1.11 3.74
C ILE A 213 -13.69 -2.03 2.86
N LYS A 214 -15.00 -2.01 3.04
CA LYS A 214 -15.94 -2.84 2.28
C LYS A 214 -15.92 -2.48 0.80
N PHE A 215 -16.06 -3.47 -0.07
CA PHE A 215 -16.11 -3.22 -1.51
C PHE A 215 -17.53 -2.74 -1.91
N PRO A 216 -17.72 -1.58 -2.57
CA PRO A 216 -19.05 -0.97 -2.72
C PRO A 216 -20.07 -1.75 -3.55
N ILE A 217 -19.61 -2.64 -4.43
CA ILE A 217 -20.46 -3.38 -5.37
C ILE A 217 -20.54 -4.88 -5.04
N ASP A 218 -19.88 -5.33 -3.97
CA ASP A 218 -19.89 -6.73 -3.52
C ASP A 218 -19.62 -6.81 -2.01
N GLU A 219 -20.65 -7.07 -1.22
CA GLU A 219 -20.58 -7.07 0.25
C GLU A 219 -19.69 -8.19 0.81
N ASN A 220 -19.42 -9.23 0.02
CA ASN A 220 -18.54 -10.35 0.38
C ASN A 220 -17.07 -10.03 0.17
N GLN A 221 -16.74 -8.83 -0.33
CA GLN A 221 -15.39 -8.42 -0.67
C GLN A 221 -14.97 -7.22 0.18
N VAL A 222 -13.67 -7.12 0.43
CA VAL A 222 -13.02 -5.92 0.97
C VAL A 222 -11.99 -5.42 -0.02
N PHE A 223 -11.71 -4.12 -0.02
CA PHE A 223 -10.58 -3.57 -0.76
C PHE A 223 -9.29 -4.23 -0.31
N TYR A 224 -8.48 -4.64 -1.27
CA TYR A 224 -7.15 -5.16 -1.02
C TYR A 224 -6.20 -4.00 -0.79
N VAL A 225 -5.77 -3.80 0.46
CA VAL A 225 -4.64 -2.98 0.97
C VAL A 225 -4.17 -1.76 0.13
N TRP A 226 -3.71 -1.97 -1.11
CA TRP A 226 -3.14 -0.97 -2.02
C TRP A 226 -4.17 -0.04 -2.68
#